data_AF-A0A0C2FNU5-F1
#
_entry.id   AF-A0A0C2FNU5-F1
#
_cell.length_a   1.000
_cell.length_b   1.000
_cell.length_c   1.000
_cell.angle_alpha   90.00
_cell.angle_beta   90.00
_cell.angle_gamma   90.00
#
_symmetry.space_group_name_H-M   'P 1'
#
loop_
_entity.id
_entity.type
_entity.pdbx_description
1 polymer ?
#
loop_
_entity_poly.entity_id
_entity_poly.type
_entity_poly.pdbx_seq_one_letter_code
_entity_poly.pdbx_strand_id
1 'polypeptide(L)'
;MTSKSKDGFRDMAQCVVTQYNTQCCPEKSGNILCANGATTQGENIADLGGQQASYRAYREYIKTKGKEEKRLPGLERYTPNQIFWITYGFGWCRTQTEENLIKQILTDPHSPAVCRVNQVVQDIPAFGKDFGCRLGQNMYPAPEQRCSVWVQE
;
A
#
# COMPACT_ATOMS: atom_id res chain seq x y z
N MET A 1 20.84 -1.98 18.54
CA MET A 1 19.59 -2.74 18.24
C MET A 1 19.62 -4.04 19.03
N THR A 2 18.63 -4.30 19.89
CA THR A 2 18.57 -5.52 20.72
C THR A 2 18.12 -6.74 19.89
N SER A 3 18.30 -7.97 20.40
CA SER A 3 17.78 -9.18 19.72
C SER A 3 16.28 -9.07 19.49
N LYS A 4 15.53 -8.68 20.54
CA LYS A 4 14.08 -8.47 20.47
C LYS A 4 13.67 -7.49 19.37
N SER A 5 14.41 -6.39 19.18
CA SER A 5 14.13 -5.45 18.09
C SER A 5 14.44 -6.03 16.71
N LYS A 6 15.49 -6.85 16.57
CA LYS A 6 15.81 -7.54 15.31
C LYS A 6 14.73 -8.56 14.96
N ASP A 7 14.26 -9.32 15.95
CA ASP A 7 13.24 -10.35 15.74
C ASP A 7 11.90 -9.70 15.38
N GLY A 8 11.48 -8.65 16.08
CA GLY A 8 10.29 -7.89 15.70
C GLY A 8 10.36 -7.28 14.29
N PHE A 9 11.53 -6.79 13.87
CA PHE A 9 11.74 -6.34 12.49
C PHE A 9 11.62 -7.49 11.48
N ARG A 10 12.19 -8.66 11.79
CA ARG A 10 12.08 -9.85 10.93
C ARG A 10 10.66 -10.34 10.80
N ASP A 11 9.90 -10.39 11.89
CA ASP A 11 8.49 -10.82 11.89
C ASP A 11 7.64 -9.89 11.02
N MET A 12 7.84 -8.58 11.18
CA MET A 12 7.21 -7.55 10.36
C MET A 12 7.55 -7.71 8.87
N ALA A 13 8.84 -7.85 8.55
CA ALA A 13 9.28 -8.03 7.17
C ALA A 13 8.75 -9.34 6.57
N GLN A 14 8.73 -10.41 7.36
CA GLN A 14 8.21 -11.71 6.95
C GLN A 14 6.72 -11.67 6.65
N CYS A 15 5.93 -10.85 7.36
CA CYS A 15 4.54 -10.59 6.99
C CYS A 15 4.46 -10.05 5.55
N VAL A 16 5.19 -8.98 5.25
CA VAL A 16 5.18 -8.34 3.92
C VAL A 16 5.65 -9.31 2.83
N VAL A 17 6.73 -10.07 3.08
CA VAL A 17 7.21 -11.11 2.15
C VAL A 17 6.10 -12.14 1.87
N THR A 18 5.42 -12.60 2.93
CA THR A 18 4.36 -13.61 2.81
C THR A 18 3.17 -13.07 2.04
N GLN A 19 2.74 -11.85 2.33
CA GLN A 19 1.64 -11.20 1.63
C GLN A 19 1.92 -11.08 0.13
N TYR A 20 3.07 -10.50 -0.26
CA TYR A 20 3.41 -10.32 -1.67
C TYR A 20 3.62 -11.63 -2.43
N ASN A 21 4.06 -12.70 -1.75
CA ASN A 21 4.20 -14.03 -2.36
C ASN A 21 2.86 -14.76 -2.51
N THR A 22 1.90 -14.55 -1.61
CA THR A 22 0.61 -15.26 -1.59
C THR A 22 -0.46 -14.53 -2.39
N GLN A 23 -0.41 -13.21 -2.43
CA GLN A 23 -1.28 -12.37 -3.23
C GLN A 23 -0.61 -12.08 -4.56
N CYS A 24 -0.83 -12.97 -5.53
CA CYS A 24 -0.20 -12.84 -6.84
C CYS A 24 -0.53 -11.49 -7.48
N CYS A 25 0.48 -10.63 -7.59
CA CYS A 25 0.38 -9.35 -8.23
C CYS A 25 1.67 -9.04 -9.01
N PRO A 26 1.60 -8.59 -10.27
CA PRO A 26 0.40 -8.55 -11.10
C PRO A 26 -0.18 -9.96 -11.26
N GLU A 27 -1.46 -10.04 -11.62
CA GLU A 27 -2.08 -11.33 -11.88
C GLU A 27 -1.29 -12.06 -12.97
N LYS A 28 -1.09 -13.37 -12.79
CA LYS A 28 -0.43 -14.20 -13.79
C LYS A 28 -1.22 -14.18 -15.09
N SER A 29 -0.55 -13.85 -16.19
CA SER A 29 -1.12 -13.88 -17.52
C SER A 29 -0.01 -14.16 -18.53
N GLY A 30 -0.15 -15.22 -19.32
CA GLY A 30 0.89 -15.64 -20.25
C GLY A 30 2.21 -15.91 -19.52
N ASN A 31 3.27 -15.15 -19.87
CA ASN A 31 4.59 -15.25 -19.26
C ASN A 31 4.78 -14.32 -18.05
N ILE A 32 3.76 -13.54 -17.68
CA ILE A 32 3.81 -12.64 -16.52
C ILE A 32 3.74 -13.47 -15.23
N LEU A 33 4.75 -13.32 -14.38
CA LEU A 33 4.84 -13.94 -13.06
C LEU A 33 4.32 -12.98 -11.96
N CYS A 34 4.05 -13.52 -10.77
CA CYS A 34 3.81 -12.67 -9.61
C CYS A 34 5.12 -12.00 -9.16
N ALA A 35 5.01 -10.83 -8.53
CA ALA A 35 6.13 -10.21 -7.82
C ALA A 35 6.67 -11.13 -6.72
N ASN A 36 7.97 -11.03 -6.47
CA ASN A 36 8.65 -11.79 -5.43
C ASN A 36 8.79 -10.95 -4.16
N GLY A 37 8.01 -11.28 -3.13
CA GLY A 37 7.99 -10.55 -1.87
C GLY A 37 9.34 -10.47 -1.17
N ALA A 38 10.23 -11.46 -1.31
CA ALA A 38 11.56 -11.44 -0.70
C ALA A 38 12.49 -10.43 -1.37
N THR A 39 12.45 -10.35 -2.70
CA THR A 39 13.24 -9.39 -3.49
C THR A 39 12.73 -7.97 -3.32
N THR A 40 11.41 -7.79 -3.21
CA THR A 40 10.78 -6.46 -3.17
C THR A 40 10.49 -5.93 -1.77
N GLN A 41 10.76 -6.70 -0.70
CA GLN A 41 10.35 -6.35 0.66
C GLN A 41 10.83 -4.96 1.12
N GLY A 42 12.05 -4.55 0.75
CA GLY A 42 12.61 -3.28 1.21
C GLY A 42 11.75 -2.10 0.77
N GLU A 43 11.40 -2.10 -0.52
CA GLU A 43 10.58 -1.04 -1.13
C GLU A 43 9.10 -1.17 -0.74
N ASN A 44 8.58 -2.39 -0.60
CA ASN A 44 7.21 -2.62 -0.14
C ASN A 44 7.00 -2.11 1.30
N ILE A 45 7.96 -2.39 2.20
CA ILE A 45 7.97 -1.89 3.59
C ILE A 45 8.08 -0.36 3.60
N ALA A 46 8.88 0.22 2.68
CA ALA A 46 9.02 1.66 2.54
C ALA A 46 7.73 2.33 2.07
N ASP A 47 7.04 1.77 1.07
CA ASP A 47 5.75 2.29 0.60
C ASP A 47 4.69 2.26 1.69
N LEU A 48 4.53 1.12 2.35
CA LEU A 48 3.52 0.95 3.38
C LEU A 48 3.77 1.91 4.55
N GLY A 49 5.01 1.98 5.02
CA GLY A 49 5.42 2.90 6.07
C GLY A 49 5.26 4.37 5.69
N GLY A 50 5.74 4.73 4.50
CA GLY A 50 5.68 6.10 3.98
C GLY A 50 4.24 6.57 3.78
N GLN A 51 3.38 5.71 3.24
CA GLN A 51 1.98 6.05 3.00
C GLN A 51 1.18 6.17 4.30
N GLN A 52 1.41 5.28 5.27
CA GLN A 52 0.81 5.38 6.60
C GLN A 52 1.26 6.65 7.33
N ALA A 53 2.56 6.98 7.29
CA ALA A 53 3.11 8.20 7.88
C ALA A 53 2.54 9.47 7.21
N SER A 54 2.48 9.49 5.87
CA SER A 54 1.93 10.60 5.08
C SER A 54 0.46 10.86 5.42
N TYR A 55 -0.37 9.80 5.48
CA TYR A 55 -1.78 9.96 5.82
C TYR A 55 -1.97 10.46 7.26
N ARG A 56 -1.20 9.93 8.21
CA ARG A 56 -1.23 10.42 9.60
C ARG A 56 -0.85 11.90 9.67
N ALA A 57 0.23 12.29 8.99
CA ALA A 57 0.66 13.69 8.94
C ALA A 57 -0.42 14.59 8.33
N TYR A 58 -1.09 14.15 7.26
CA TYR A 58 -2.21 14.86 6.66
C TYR A 58 -3.36 15.05 7.66
N ARG A 59 -3.79 13.98 8.35
CA ARG A 59 -4.88 14.08 9.34
C ARG A 59 -4.51 14.96 10.54
N GLU A 60 -3.27 14.91 11.01
CA GLU A 60 -2.79 15.83 12.06
C GLU A 60 -2.76 17.28 11.58
N TYR A 61 -2.29 17.53 10.34
CA TYR A 61 -2.32 18.86 9.74
C TYR A 61 -3.75 19.42 9.68
N ILE A 62 -4.73 18.64 9.24
CA ILE A 62 -6.14 19.05 9.23
C ILE A 62 -6.67 19.38 10.63
N LYS A 63 -6.31 18.58 11.65
CA LYS A 63 -6.66 18.89 13.04
C LYS A 63 -6.13 20.27 13.48
N THR A 64 -4.90 20.64 13.09
CA THR A 64 -4.35 21.97 13.41
C THR A 64 -5.13 23.12 12.76
N LYS A 65 -5.85 22.87 11.67
CA LYS A 65 -6.72 23.86 11.00
C LYS A 65 -8.11 23.96 11.63
N GLY A 66 -8.50 23.01 12.48
CA GLY A 66 -9.80 22.99 13.18
C GLY A 66 -11.02 22.75 12.29
N LYS A 67 -10.84 22.53 10.99
CA LYS A 67 -11.91 22.23 10.03
C LYS A 67 -11.37 21.44 8.84
N GLU A 68 -12.22 20.62 8.25
CA GLU A 68 -11.90 19.86 7.05
C GLU A 68 -11.74 20.78 5.82
N GLU A 69 -10.96 20.32 4.84
CA GLU A 69 -10.81 21.02 3.56
C GLU A 69 -12.12 21.05 2.75
N LYS A 70 -12.25 22.06 1.89
CA LYS A 70 -13.33 22.10 0.90
C LYS A 70 -13.13 20.97 -0.10
N ARG A 71 -14.23 20.41 -0.59
CA ARG A 71 -14.18 19.43 -1.68
C ARG A 71 -13.59 20.06 -2.94
N LEU A 72 -12.88 19.23 -3.71
CA LEU A 72 -12.21 19.66 -4.93
C LEU A 72 -13.25 19.91 -6.05
N PRO A 73 -13.22 21.08 -6.73
CA PRO A 73 -14.10 21.35 -7.86
C PRO A 73 -13.96 20.30 -8.98
N GLY A 74 -15.07 19.84 -9.53
CA GLY A 74 -15.12 18.75 -10.54
C GLY A 74 -15.01 17.33 -9.98
N LEU A 75 -14.67 17.17 -8.70
CA LEU A 75 -14.60 15.89 -7.98
C LEU A 75 -15.36 15.95 -6.64
N GLU A 76 -16.42 16.76 -6.57
CA GLU A 76 -17.16 17.05 -5.33
C GLU A 76 -17.87 15.84 -4.73
N ARG A 77 -17.94 14.71 -5.44
CA ARG A 77 -18.43 13.44 -4.90
C ARG A 77 -17.45 12.77 -3.93
N TYR A 78 -16.18 13.16 -3.95
CA TYR A 78 -15.14 12.62 -3.08
C TYR A 78 -14.83 13.57 -1.91
N THR A 79 -14.54 12.99 -0.75
CA THR A 79 -14.01 13.75 0.40
C THR A 79 -12.52 14.05 0.21
N PRO A 80 -11.95 15.05 0.92
CA PRO A 80 -10.50 15.30 0.89
C PRO A 80 -9.66 14.06 1.22
N ASN A 81 -10.10 13.22 2.17
CA ASN A 81 -9.46 11.94 2.47
C ASN A 81 -9.47 10.97 1.28
N GLN A 82 -10.60 10.84 0.58
CA GLN A 82 -10.67 10.00 -0.62
C GLN A 82 -9.76 10.57 -1.73
N ILE A 83 -9.68 11.90 -1.86
CA ILE A 83 -8.76 12.56 -2.79
C ILE A 83 -7.29 12.29 -2.45
N PHE A 84 -6.92 12.23 -1.16
CA PHE A 84 -5.57 11.84 -0.75
C PHE A 84 -5.20 10.45 -1.30
N TRP A 85 -6.07 9.45 -1.14
CA TRP A 85 -5.85 8.10 -1.65
C TRP A 85 -5.88 8.02 -3.18
N ILE A 86 -6.78 8.77 -3.82
CA ILE A 86 -6.83 8.88 -5.29
C ILE A 86 -5.51 9.47 -5.81
N THR A 87 -4.95 10.46 -5.12
CA THR A 87 -3.67 11.09 -5.50
C THR A 87 -2.51 10.12 -5.36
N TYR A 88 -2.48 9.30 -4.29
CA TYR A 88 -1.51 8.22 -4.15
C TYR A 88 -1.59 7.25 -5.33
N GLY A 89 -2.78 6.71 -5.63
CA GLY A 89 -2.96 5.81 -6.78
C GLY A 89 -2.60 6.46 -8.12
N PHE A 90 -2.97 7.72 -8.32
CA PHE A 90 -2.68 8.48 -9.53
C PHE A 90 -1.16 8.64 -9.78
N GLY A 91 -0.36 8.83 -8.72
CA GLY A 91 1.10 8.93 -8.84
C GLY A 91 1.77 7.67 -9.40
N TRP A 92 1.10 6.52 -9.34
CA TRP A 92 1.59 5.24 -9.84
C TRP A 92 0.98 4.83 -11.19
N CYS A 93 0.03 5.60 -11.73
CA CYS A 93 -0.60 5.30 -13.00
C CYS A 93 0.44 5.26 -14.13
N ARG A 94 0.66 4.07 -14.69
CA ARG A 94 1.53 3.87 -15.85
C ARG A 94 1.07 2.69 -16.67
N THR A 95 1.42 2.70 -17.95
CA THR A 95 1.33 1.53 -18.82
C THR A 95 2.73 0.99 -19.09
N GLN A 96 2.83 -0.31 -19.34
CA GLN A 96 4.09 -0.98 -19.66
C GLN A 96 3.82 -2.13 -20.62
N THR A 97 4.79 -2.42 -21.49
CA THR A 97 4.75 -3.62 -22.33
C THR A 97 4.93 -4.88 -21.48
N GLU A 98 4.44 -6.02 -21.96
CA GLU A 98 4.62 -7.30 -21.27
C GLU A 98 6.10 -7.61 -21.02
N GLU A 99 6.96 -7.38 -22.03
CA GLU A 99 8.41 -7.59 -21.91
C GLU A 99 9.02 -6.74 -20.79
N ASN A 100 8.65 -5.46 -20.70
CA ASN A 100 9.13 -4.57 -19.65
C ASN A 100 8.61 -4.99 -18.28
N LEU A 101 7.35 -5.45 -18.19
CA LEU A 101 6.80 -5.96 -16.94
C LEU A 101 7.52 -7.22 -16.46
N ILE A 102 7.78 -8.18 -17.36
CA ILE A 102 8.53 -9.40 -17.06
C ILE A 102 9.94 -9.05 -16.59
N LYS A 103 10.63 -8.17 -17.34
CA LYS A 103 11.96 -7.68 -16.96
C LYS A 103 11.94 -7.00 -15.59
N GLN A 104 10.92 -6.20 -15.31
CA GLN A 104 10.76 -5.54 -14.02
C GLN A 104 10.64 -6.58 -12.90
N ILE A 105 9.70 -7.53 -13.02
CA ILE A 105 9.47 -8.58 -12.00
C ILE A 105 10.76 -9.36 -11.68
N LEU A 106 11.63 -9.57 -12.67
CA LEU A 106 12.86 -10.36 -12.50
C LEU A 106 14.05 -9.56 -11.96
N THR A 107 14.10 -8.24 -12.17
CA THR A 107 15.33 -7.45 -11.95
C THR A 107 15.19 -6.21 -11.09
N ASP A 108 13.98 -5.66 -10.97
CA ASP A 108 13.72 -4.42 -10.25
C ASP A 108 13.43 -4.74 -8.76
N PRO A 109 14.07 -4.04 -7.80
CA PRO A 109 13.72 -4.20 -6.39
C PRO A 109 12.33 -3.67 -6.05
N HIS A 110 11.68 -2.92 -6.95
CA HIS A 110 10.33 -2.41 -6.73
C HIS A 110 9.28 -3.34 -7.33
N SER A 111 8.22 -3.60 -6.56
CA SER A 111 7.03 -4.25 -7.09
C SER A 111 6.43 -3.46 -8.27
N PRO A 112 5.72 -4.11 -9.20
CA PRO A 112 4.97 -3.41 -10.24
C PRO A 112 3.95 -2.42 -9.65
N ALA A 113 3.72 -1.30 -10.33
CA ALA A 113 2.93 -0.18 -9.82
C ALA A 113 1.55 -0.58 -9.26
N VAL A 114 0.82 -1.47 -9.94
CA VAL A 114 -0.48 -1.98 -9.47
C VAL A 114 -0.41 -2.66 -8.10
N CYS A 115 0.71 -3.35 -7.81
CA CYS A 115 0.94 -4.03 -6.54
C CYS A 115 1.33 -3.05 -5.45
N ARG A 116 2.17 -2.07 -5.79
CA ARG A 116 2.52 -0.97 -4.87
C ARG A 116 1.28 -0.23 -4.42
N VAL A 117 0.33 0.04 -5.31
CA VAL A 117 -0.92 0.71 -4.92
C VAL A 117 -1.83 -0.22 -4.11
N ASN A 118 -2.24 -1.34 -4.70
CA ASN A 118 -3.36 -2.11 -4.14
C ASN A 118 -2.98 -2.85 -2.86
N GLN A 119 -1.77 -3.39 -2.73
CA GLN A 119 -1.38 -4.10 -1.51
C GLN A 119 -1.11 -3.13 -0.36
N VAL A 120 -0.51 -1.96 -0.64
CA VAL A 120 -0.28 -0.94 0.41
C VAL A 120 -1.58 -0.41 0.99
N VAL A 121 -2.56 -0.04 0.15
CA VAL A 121 -3.82 0.51 0.67
C VAL A 121 -4.69 -0.55 1.34
N GLN A 122 -4.50 -1.84 1.02
CA GLN A 122 -5.15 -2.96 1.69
C GLN A 122 -4.70 -3.11 3.15
N ASP A 123 -3.44 -2.79 3.43
CA ASP A 123 -2.86 -2.86 4.78
C ASP A 123 -3.15 -1.64 5.65
N ILE A 124 -3.59 -0.52 5.05
CA ILE A 124 -3.89 0.71 5.79
C ILE A 124 -5.41 0.79 6.09
N PRO A 125 -5.85 0.56 7.33
CA PRO A 125 -7.27 0.47 7.66
C PRO A 125 -8.05 1.76 7.38
N ALA A 126 -7.37 2.91 7.40
CA ALA A 126 -7.96 4.21 7.09
C ALA A 126 -8.48 4.28 5.65
N PHE A 127 -7.82 3.64 4.67
CA PHE A 127 -8.29 3.59 3.30
C PHE A 127 -9.68 2.96 3.21
N GLY A 128 -9.84 1.75 3.77
CA GLY A 128 -11.11 1.05 3.78
C GLY A 128 -12.22 1.83 4.49
N LYS A 129 -11.88 2.52 5.59
CA LYS A 129 -12.83 3.41 6.29
C LYS A 129 -13.25 4.61 5.43
N ASP A 130 -12.30 5.29 4.79
CA ASP A 130 -12.56 6.48 3.97
C ASP A 130 -13.41 6.18 2.73
N PHE A 131 -13.29 4.98 2.17
CA PHE A 131 -14.12 4.51 1.04
C PHE A 131 -15.37 3.75 1.47
N GLY A 132 -15.60 3.54 2.77
CA GLY A 132 -16.77 2.81 3.27
C GLY A 132 -16.78 1.32 2.89
N CYS A 133 -15.60 0.71 2.74
CA CYS A 133 -15.46 -0.72 2.49
C CYS A 133 -15.99 -1.54 3.67
N ARG A 134 -16.54 -2.71 3.38
CA ARG A 134 -17.00 -3.68 4.39
C ARG A 134 -15.85 -4.59 4.81
N LEU A 135 -15.78 -4.90 6.10
CA LEU A 135 -14.76 -5.80 6.63
C LEU A 135 -14.82 -7.17 5.91
N GLY A 136 -13.66 -7.68 5.53
CA GLY A 136 -13.51 -8.94 4.79
C GLY A 136 -13.59 -8.79 3.28
N GLN A 137 -13.86 -7.59 2.74
CA GLN A 137 -13.66 -7.32 1.31
C GLN A 137 -12.15 -7.24 0.99
N ASN A 138 -11.79 -7.48 -0.28
CA ASN A 138 -10.39 -7.51 -0.73
C ASN A 138 -9.58 -6.28 -0.28
N MET A 139 -10.15 -5.09 -0.41
CA MET A 139 -9.48 -3.83 -0.04
C MET A 139 -9.73 -3.40 1.43
N TYR A 140 -10.37 -4.26 2.23
CA TYR A 140 -10.54 -4.05 3.66
C TYR A 140 -10.57 -5.40 4.41
N PRO A 141 -9.45 -6.15 4.36
CA PRO A 141 -9.37 -7.50 4.92
C PRO A 141 -9.39 -7.46 6.45
N ALA A 142 -9.50 -8.61 7.10
CA ALA A 142 -9.48 -8.68 8.57
C ALA A 142 -8.11 -8.23 9.12
N PRO A 143 -8.03 -7.67 10.35
CA PRO A 143 -6.78 -7.15 10.92
C PRO A 143 -5.61 -8.15 10.88
N GLU A 144 -5.87 -9.43 11.11
CA GLU A 144 -4.89 -10.52 11.08
C GLU A 144 -4.32 -10.82 9.69
N GLN A 145 -4.96 -10.32 8.63
CA GLN A 145 -4.51 -10.46 7.25
C GLN A 145 -3.71 -9.24 6.77
N ARG A 146 -3.58 -8.20 7.63
CA ARG A 146 -2.86 -6.97 7.31
C ARG A 146 -1.44 -7.05 7.84
N CYS A 147 -0.48 -6.56 7.06
CA CYS A 147 0.85 -6.30 7.55
C CYS A 147 0.94 -4.88 8.13
N SER A 148 1.56 -4.76 9.31
CA SER A 148 1.83 -3.47 9.94
C SER A 148 3.33 -3.27 10.01
N VAL A 149 3.80 -2.10 9.55
CA VAL A 149 5.22 -1.73 9.53
C VAL A 149 5.44 -0.44 10.29
N TRP A 150 6.56 -0.34 11.01
CA TRP A 150 7.09 0.86 11.72
C TRP A 150 6.26 1.44 12.86
N VAL A 151 4.92 1.41 12.78
CA VAL A 151 4.01 2.01 13.76
C VAL A 151 2.78 1.12 13.91
N GLN A 152 2.49 0.75 15.16
CA GLN A 152 1.20 0.15 15.52
C GLN A 152 0.14 1.27 15.52
N GLU A 153 -1.04 0.98 14.96
CA GLU A 153 -2.24 1.82 15.14
C GLU A 153 -2.81 1.70 16.55
#